data_AF-A0A5H5N236-F1
#
_entry.id   AF-A0A5H5N236-F1
#
_cell.length_a   1.000
_cell.length_b   1.000
_cell.length_c   1.000
_cell.angle_alpha   90.00
_cell.angle_beta   90.00
_cell.angle_gamma   90.00
#
_symmetry.space_group_name_H-M   'P 1'
#
loop_
_entity.id
_entity.type
_entity.pdbx_description
1 polymer ?
#
loop_
_entity_poly.entity_id
_entity_poly.type
_entity_poly.pdbx_seq_one_letter_code
_entity_poly.pdbx_strand_id
1 'polypeptide(L)'
;KKLSEIDLGDFFNRFNDSMDVAEAELGYGIKCKVQSHKIQPNAQGTFPTVQINIAFCDRSNASAMKRLESNQSPSVINIDFSFNEKTYDFDFLSLDGDDDNDSVKTYSLTDLMAEKYRSVLQQKVRERNREQDIYDINYLLGKYEFSRQDKYKILESLLKKSEGKQLDNLLNVKGIRDVEIIERSSQRYQDLSSTVKSLPLFEDAYEKVACFYESLPWDIFK
;
A
#
# COMPACT_ATOMS: atom_id res chain seq x y z
N LYS A 1 -4.76 12.92 -10.67
CA LYS A 1 -4.10 13.12 -11.97
C LYS A 1 -3.94 11.77 -12.65
N LYS A 2 -4.14 11.71 -13.96
CA LYS A 2 -3.83 10.51 -14.77
C LYS A 2 -2.36 10.52 -15.13
N LEU A 3 -1.77 9.34 -15.35
CA LEU A 3 -0.38 9.23 -15.80
C LEU A 3 -0.13 9.98 -17.13
N SER A 4 -1.12 9.98 -18.04
CA SER A 4 -1.04 10.70 -19.32
C SER A 4 -0.93 12.22 -19.20
N GLU A 5 -1.18 12.77 -18.01
CA GLU A 5 -1.13 14.22 -17.73
C GLU A 5 0.22 14.64 -17.12
N ILE A 6 1.17 13.71 -17.02
CA ILE A 6 2.44 13.91 -16.32
C ILE A 6 3.60 13.72 -17.30
N ASP A 7 4.43 14.76 -17.43
CA ASP A 7 5.75 14.63 -18.02
C ASP A 7 6.65 13.92 -17.01
N LEU A 8 6.95 12.65 -17.27
CA LEU A 8 7.80 11.85 -16.39
C LEU A 8 9.24 12.37 -16.35
N GLY A 9 9.73 12.97 -17.43
CA GLY A 9 11.07 13.56 -17.46
C GLY A 9 11.17 14.75 -16.51
N ASP A 10 10.23 15.69 -16.62
CA ASP A 10 10.14 16.83 -15.68
C ASP A 10 9.93 16.35 -14.23
N PHE A 11 9.04 15.38 -14.04
CA PHE A 11 8.76 14.80 -12.72
C PHE A 11 10.03 14.26 -12.05
N PHE A 12 10.82 13.42 -12.74
CA PHE A 12 12.03 12.84 -12.16
C PHE A 12 13.16 13.85 -11.97
N ASN A 13 13.27 14.86 -12.84
CA ASN A 13 14.22 15.96 -12.64
C ASN A 13 13.89 16.70 -11.34
N ARG A 14 12.64 17.15 -11.19
CA ARG A 14 12.18 17.84 -9.97
C ARG A 14 12.29 16.97 -8.72
N PHE A 15 12.08 15.65 -8.87
CA PHE A 15 12.21 14.73 -7.75
C PHE A 15 13.66 14.58 -7.29
N ASN A 16 14.62 14.49 -8.22
CA ASN A 16 16.05 14.54 -7.88
C ASN A 16 16.44 15.88 -7.26
N ASP A 17 16.01 17.01 -7.83
CA ASP A 17 16.31 18.34 -7.27
C ASP A 17 15.78 18.48 -5.83
N SER A 18 14.58 17.96 -5.57
CA SER A 18 13.99 17.98 -4.22
C SER A 18 14.74 17.07 -3.25
N MET A 19 15.26 15.92 -3.72
CA MET A 19 16.12 15.07 -2.90
C MET A 19 17.44 15.75 -2.57
N ASP A 20 18.06 16.46 -3.52
CA ASP A 20 19.30 17.21 -3.29
C ASP A 20 19.13 18.27 -2.18
N VAL A 21 17.98 18.95 -2.17
CA VAL A 21 17.60 19.89 -1.10
C VAL A 21 17.42 19.16 0.23
N ALA A 22 16.61 18.09 0.27
CA ALA A 22 16.35 17.34 1.49
C ALA A 22 17.62 16.73 2.10
N GLU A 23 18.54 16.23 1.28
CA GLU A 23 19.84 15.72 1.73
C GLU A 23 20.69 16.80 2.40
N ALA A 24 20.62 18.05 1.90
CA ALA A 24 21.35 19.16 2.47
C ALA A 24 20.74 19.64 3.79
N GLU A 25 19.40 19.67 3.88
CA GLU A 25 18.68 20.08 5.08
C GLU A 25 18.80 19.07 6.22
N LEU A 26 18.64 17.77 5.93
CA LEU A 26 18.66 16.72 6.94
C LEU A 26 20.07 16.38 7.43
N GLY A 27 21.10 16.62 6.62
CA GLY A 27 22.50 16.49 7.06
C GLY A 27 22.97 15.07 7.42
N TYR A 28 22.18 14.02 7.15
CA TYR A 28 22.51 12.63 7.50
C TYR A 28 23.71 12.02 6.74
N GLY A 29 24.34 12.77 5.83
CA GLY A 29 25.47 12.29 5.04
C GLY A 29 25.09 11.26 3.97
N ILE A 30 23.79 11.09 3.69
CA ILE A 30 23.27 10.19 2.64
C ILE A 30 23.09 10.98 1.34
N LYS A 31 23.42 10.34 0.21
CA LYS A 31 23.07 10.77 -1.14
C LYS A 31 22.01 9.81 -1.67
N CYS A 32 20.96 10.37 -2.26
CA CYS A 32 19.86 9.69 -2.92
C CYS A 32 19.80 10.11 -4.39
N LYS A 33 19.30 9.22 -5.25
CA LYS A 33 19.08 9.52 -6.67
C LYS A 33 18.06 8.55 -7.25
N VAL A 34 17.21 9.03 -8.16
CA VAL A 34 16.41 8.14 -8.99
C VAL A 34 17.34 7.32 -9.89
N GLN A 35 17.41 6.01 -9.64
CA GLN A 35 18.23 5.09 -10.43
C GLN A 35 17.46 4.54 -11.63
N SER A 36 16.20 4.19 -11.45
CA SER A 36 15.33 3.72 -12.53
C SER A 36 13.86 3.87 -12.17
N HIS A 37 12.99 3.72 -13.17
CA HIS A 37 11.56 3.62 -12.95
C HIS A 37 10.92 2.64 -13.94
N LYS A 38 9.75 2.10 -13.58
CA LYS A 38 8.96 1.23 -14.43
C LYS A 38 7.47 1.52 -14.25
N ILE A 39 6.74 1.57 -15.35
CA ILE A 39 5.27 1.68 -15.34
C ILE A 39 4.68 0.27 -15.30
N GLN A 40 3.72 0.04 -14.41
CA GLN A 40 3.03 -1.23 -14.22
C GLN A 40 1.50 -1.02 -14.23
N PRO A 41 0.70 -1.91 -14.86
CA PRO A 41 1.13 -2.97 -15.77
C PRO A 41 1.57 -2.42 -17.14
N ASN A 42 1.02 -1.27 -17.55
CA ASN A 42 1.41 -0.49 -18.72
C ASN A 42 0.80 0.91 -18.62
N ALA A 43 1.25 1.84 -19.47
CA ALA A 43 0.84 3.24 -19.42
C ALA A 43 -0.65 3.47 -19.77
N GLN A 44 -1.28 2.54 -20.52
CA GLN A 44 -2.69 2.59 -20.88
C GLN A 44 -3.62 1.85 -19.89
N GLY A 45 -3.06 1.28 -18.82
CA GLY A 45 -3.83 0.55 -17.82
C GLY A 45 -4.81 1.47 -17.07
N THR A 46 -5.88 0.89 -16.52
CA THR A 46 -6.90 1.65 -15.79
C THR A 46 -6.37 2.28 -14.49
N PHE A 47 -5.34 1.66 -13.89
CA PHE A 47 -4.66 2.11 -12.67
C PHE A 47 -3.15 1.87 -12.84
N PRO A 48 -2.44 2.72 -13.61
CA PRO A 48 -1.01 2.56 -13.79
C PRO A 48 -0.31 3.00 -12.50
N THR A 49 0.76 2.28 -12.15
CA THR A 49 1.67 2.62 -11.06
C THR A 49 3.03 2.91 -11.66
N VAL A 50 3.67 3.99 -11.22
CA VAL A 50 5.08 4.26 -11.50
C VAL A 50 5.86 3.73 -10.31
N GLN A 51 6.53 2.60 -10.50
CA GLN A 51 7.49 2.04 -9.56
C GLN A 51 8.82 2.76 -9.76
N ILE A 52 9.35 3.38 -8.72
CA ILE A 52 10.56 4.20 -8.74
C ILE A 52 11.60 3.54 -7.84
N ASN A 53 12.79 3.36 -8.36
CA ASN A 53 13.93 2.84 -7.63
C ASN A 53 14.82 4.01 -7.24
N ILE A 54 14.85 4.33 -5.95
CA ILE A 54 15.70 5.37 -5.36
C ILE A 54 16.96 4.71 -4.82
N ALA A 55 18.07 4.93 -5.52
CA ALA A 55 19.35 4.49 -5.02
C ALA A 55 19.85 5.42 -3.93
N PHE A 56 20.57 4.87 -2.96
CA PHE A 56 21.18 5.65 -1.89
C PHE A 56 22.58 5.15 -1.52
N CYS A 57 23.42 6.03 -0.99
CA CYS A 57 24.70 5.67 -0.38
C CYS A 57 25.21 6.74 0.59
N ASP A 58 26.20 6.37 1.41
CA ASP A 58 26.97 7.33 2.22
C ASP A 58 27.87 8.20 1.33
N ARG A 59 27.77 9.53 1.48
CA ARG A 59 28.54 10.53 0.73
C ARG A 59 30.05 10.40 0.93
N SER A 60 30.49 9.92 2.09
CA SER A 60 31.91 9.70 2.40
C SER A 60 32.51 8.52 1.61
N ASN A 61 31.68 7.64 1.04
CA ASN A 61 32.14 6.48 0.28
C ASN A 61 32.24 6.80 -1.22
N ALA A 62 33.43 7.22 -1.67
CA ALA A 62 33.70 7.58 -3.06
C ALA A 62 33.36 6.46 -4.06
N SER A 63 33.56 5.18 -3.71
CA SER A 63 33.23 4.06 -4.59
C SER A 63 31.71 3.88 -4.75
N ALA A 64 30.96 4.09 -3.67
CA ALA A 64 29.50 4.00 -3.68
C ALA A 64 28.90 5.19 -4.43
N MET A 65 29.43 6.40 -4.21
CA MET A 65 29.06 7.59 -4.99
C MET A 65 29.28 7.37 -6.49
N LYS A 66 30.42 6.80 -6.92
CA LYS A 66 30.65 6.49 -8.34
C LYS A 66 29.62 5.51 -8.92
N ARG A 67 29.22 4.49 -8.15
CA ARG A 67 28.17 3.55 -8.55
C ARG A 67 26.80 4.23 -8.60
N LEU A 68 26.48 5.08 -7.63
CA LEU A 68 25.25 5.87 -7.60
C LEU A 68 25.12 6.74 -8.84
N GLU A 69 26.17 7.49 -9.18
CA GLU A 69 26.16 8.37 -10.35
C GLU A 69 26.02 7.61 -11.67
N SER A 70 26.50 6.37 -11.70
CA SER A 70 26.39 5.48 -12.86
C SER A 70 25.08 4.67 -12.89
N ASN A 71 24.12 4.93 -11.99
CA ASN A 71 22.87 4.17 -11.83
C ASN A 71 23.08 2.66 -11.56
N GLN A 72 24.15 2.32 -10.84
CA GLN A 72 24.57 0.96 -10.50
C GLN A 72 24.69 0.75 -9.00
N SER A 73 23.96 1.53 -8.18
CA SER A 73 23.95 1.31 -6.75
C SER A 73 23.26 -0.02 -6.43
N PRO A 74 23.86 -0.86 -5.56
CA PRO A 74 23.20 -2.05 -5.05
C PRO A 74 22.18 -1.73 -3.95
N SER A 75 22.24 -0.53 -3.37
CA SER A 75 21.37 -0.09 -2.28
C SER A 75 20.27 0.79 -2.85
N VAL A 76 19.03 0.28 -2.80
CA VAL A 76 17.87 0.88 -3.46
C VAL A 76 16.64 0.74 -2.58
N ILE A 77 15.82 1.80 -2.52
CA ILE A 77 14.49 1.80 -1.93
C ILE A 77 13.49 1.94 -3.08
N ASN A 78 12.41 1.15 -3.02
CA ASN A 78 11.37 1.19 -4.04
C ASN A 78 10.18 2.01 -3.55
N ILE A 79 9.68 2.90 -4.41
CA ILE A 79 8.49 3.71 -4.18
C ILE A 79 7.48 3.38 -5.27
N ASP A 80 6.28 2.97 -4.87
CA ASP A 80 5.18 2.74 -5.82
C ASP A 80 4.24 3.94 -5.81
N PHE A 81 4.20 4.70 -6.90
CA PHE A 81 3.28 5.82 -7.09
C PHE A 81 2.08 5.38 -7.92
N SER A 82 0.96 5.06 -7.26
CA SER A 82 -0.27 4.61 -7.91
C SER A 82 -1.12 5.77 -8.41
N PHE A 83 -1.47 5.75 -9.70
CA PHE A 83 -2.40 6.70 -10.29
C PHE A 83 -3.83 6.18 -10.26
N ASN A 84 -4.78 7.12 -10.30
CA ASN A 84 -6.22 6.86 -10.30
C ASN A 84 -6.74 6.16 -9.04
N GLU A 85 -5.93 6.05 -7.99
CA GLU A 85 -6.38 5.61 -6.67
C GLU A 85 -7.10 6.77 -5.97
N LYS A 86 -8.31 6.49 -5.47
CA LYS A 86 -9.08 7.45 -4.68
C LYS A 86 -8.78 7.18 -3.20
N THR A 87 -8.15 8.14 -2.54
CA THR A 87 -8.03 8.20 -1.07
C THR A 87 -9.19 9.03 -0.55
N TYR A 88 -10.02 8.46 0.32
CA TYR A 88 -11.21 9.14 0.83
C TYR A 88 -10.97 9.82 2.18
N ASP A 89 -10.24 9.15 3.07
CA ASP A 89 -9.85 9.66 4.38
C ASP A 89 -8.32 9.53 4.57
N PHE A 90 -7.74 10.49 5.29
CA PHE A 90 -6.31 10.53 5.59
C PHE A 90 -6.06 10.91 7.05
N ASP A 91 -4.93 10.44 7.58
CA ASP A 91 -4.38 10.82 8.88
C ASP A 91 -2.96 11.39 8.70
N PHE A 92 -2.39 11.94 9.77
CA PHE A 92 -1.00 12.37 9.83
C PHE A 92 -0.28 11.53 10.88
N LEU A 93 0.81 10.87 10.50
CA LEU A 93 1.72 10.18 11.41
C LEU A 93 2.95 11.05 11.64
N SER A 94 3.20 11.45 12.88
CA SER A 94 4.46 12.07 13.26
C SER A 94 5.60 11.05 13.16
N LEU A 95 6.72 11.45 12.61
CA LEU A 95 7.96 10.68 12.67
C LEU A 95 8.66 10.99 14.01
N ASP A 96 9.16 9.97 14.69
CA ASP A 96 9.91 10.17 15.93
C ASP A 96 11.25 10.89 15.61
N GLY A 97 11.39 12.13 16.09
CA GLY A 97 12.56 13.00 15.93
C GLY A 97 12.31 14.35 16.63
N ASP A 98 13.36 15.05 17.07
CA ASP A 98 13.30 16.25 17.95
C ASP A 98 12.60 17.50 17.35
N ASP A 99 11.98 17.40 16.17
CA ASP A 99 11.23 18.50 15.53
C ASP A 99 9.76 18.11 15.30
N ASP A 100 8.85 18.79 16.01
CA ASP A 100 7.38 18.57 16.04
C ASP A 100 6.65 18.75 14.69
N ASN A 101 7.36 18.99 13.59
CA ASN A 101 6.78 19.32 12.28
C ASN A 101 6.90 18.21 11.22
N ASP A 102 7.64 17.14 11.48
CA ASP A 102 7.81 16.05 10.51
C ASP A 102 6.65 15.05 10.60
N SER A 103 5.59 15.36 9.85
CA SER A 103 4.43 14.47 9.72
C SER A 103 4.28 13.92 8.31
N VAL A 104 4.01 12.62 8.23
CA VAL A 104 3.70 11.92 6.98
C VAL A 104 2.20 11.77 6.87
N LYS A 105 1.64 12.27 5.77
CA LYS A 105 0.23 12.04 5.43
C LYS A 105 0.03 10.57 5.05
N THR A 106 -0.84 9.88 5.76
CA THR A 106 -1.15 8.47 5.52
C THR A 106 -2.64 8.26 5.23
N TYR A 107 -2.97 7.08 4.73
CA TYR A 107 -4.36 6.61 4.77
C TYR A 107 -4.86 6.59 6.22
N SER A 108 -6.13 6.94 6.42
CA SER A 108 -6.75 6.69 7.71
C SER A 108 -6.88 5.19 7.95
N LEU A 109 -7.02 4.77 9.21
CA LEU A 109 -7.21 3.37 9.55
C LEU A 109 -8.42 2.75 8.81
N THR A 110 -9.52 3.49 8.68
CA THR A 110 -10.73 3.02 8.00
C THR A 110 -10.53 2.86 6.50
N ASP A 111 -9.81 3.79 5.85
CA ASP A 111 -9.50 3.72 4.42
C ASP A 111 -8.51 2.61 4.10
N LEU A 112 -7.53 2.39 4.99
CA LEU A 112 -6.58 1.28 4.92
C LEU A 112 -7.29 -0.07 5.01
N MET A 113 -8.18 -0.25 5.99
CA MET A 113 -8.97 -1.48 6.15
C MET A 113 -9.83 -1.75 4.90
N ALA A 114 -10.50 -0.73 4.38
CA ALA A 114 -11.30 -0.83 3.16
C ALA A 114 -10.47 -1.27 1.95
N GLU A 115 -9.27 -0.69 1.76
CA GLU A 115 -8.37 -1.03 0.66
C GLU A 115 -7.84 -2.46 0.74
N LYS A 116 -7.57 -2.97 1.96
CA LYS A 116 -7.18 -4.37 2.19
C LYS A 116 -8.32 -5.34 1.86
N TYR A 117 -9.53 -5.08 2.33
CA TYR A 117 -10.70 -5.91 1.98
C TYR A 117 -10.99 -5.89 0.48
N ARG A 118 -10.98 -4.71 -0.14
CA ARG A 118 -11.12 -4.57 -1.61
C ARG A 118 -10.09 -5.41 -2.34
N SER A 119 -8.85 -5.35 -1.87
CA SER A 119 -7.73 -6.10 -2.44
C SER A 119 -7.88 -7.61 -2.32
N VAL A 120 -8.33 -8.11 -1.17
CA VAL A 120 -8.64 -9.53 -0.93
C VAL A 120 -9.76 -9.98 -1.86
N LEU A 121 -10.88 -9.26 -1.96
CA LEU A 121 -11.98 -9.62 -2.87
C LEU A 121 -11.53 -9.61 -4.34
N GLN A 122 -10.72 -8.62 -4.74
CA GLN A 122 -10.26 -8.49 -6.12
C GLN A 122 -9.18 -9.50 -6.53
N GLN A 123 -8.65 -10.27 -5.59
CA GLN A 123 -7.58 -11.22 -5.88
C GLN A 123 -8.04 -12.30 -6.87
N LYS A 124 -9.32 -12.70 -6.81
CA LYS A 124 -9.96 -13.62 -7.75
C LYS A 124 -9.99 -13.07 -9.17
N VAL A 125 -10.46 -11.83 -9.34
CA VAL A 125 -10.54 -11.16 -10.65
C VAL A 125 -9.15 -10.94 -11.27
N ARG A 126 -8.13 -10.70 -10.44
CA ARG A 126 -6.76 -10.39 -10.89
C ARG A 126 -5.81 -11.58 -10.88
N GLU A 127 -6.31 -12.78 -10.59
CA GLU A 127 -5.53 -14.02 -10.52
C GLU A 127 -4.24 -13.89 -9.69
N ARG A 128 -4.36 -13.32 -8.48
CA ARG A 128 -3.24 -13.13 -7.56
C ARG A 128 -3.59 -13.57 -6.14
N ASN A 129 -2.57 -13.67 -5.29
CA ASN A 129 -2.72 -13.99 -3.89
C ASN A 129 -2.58 -12.72 -3.04
N ARG A 130 -3.25 -12.70 -1.89
CA ARG A 130 -3.29 -11.57 -0.94
C ARG A 130 -3.18 -12.07 0.51
N GLU A 131 -2.28 -13.00 0.75
CA GLU A 131 -1.98 -13.58 2.05
C GLU A 131 -1.57 -12.53 3.09
N GLN A 132 -0.77 -11.53 2.70
CA GLN A 132 -0.36 -10.43 3.56
C GLN A 132 -1.56 -9.57 4.02
N ASP A 133 -2.56 -9.36 3.16
CA ASP A 133 -3.73 -8.55 3.53
C ASP A 133 -4.54 -9.23 4.65
N ILE A 134 -4.59 -10.57 4.70
CA ILE A 134 -5.22 -11.30 5.81
C ILE A 134 -4.47 -11.08 7.12
N TYR A 135 -3.14 -11.21 7.08
CA TYR A 135 -2.30 -10.96 8.25
C TYR A 135 -2.49 -9.55 8.78
N ASP A 136 -2.39 -8.56 7.90
CA ASP A 136 -2.45 -7.15 8.25
C ASP A 136 -3.82 -6.76 8.83
N ILE A 137 -4.93 -7.22 8.22
CA ILE A 137 -6.27 -6.97 8.76
C ILE A 137 -6.38 -7.62 10.14
N ASN A 138 -6.00 -8.89 10.29
CA ASN A 138 -6.07 -9.59 11.58
C ASN A 138 -5.25 -8.88 12.67
N TYR A 139 -4.04 -8.40 12.32
CA TYR A 139 -3.19 -7.61 13.20
C TYR A 139 -3.87 -6.31 13.63
N LEU A 140 -4.44 -5.55 12.70
CA LEU A 140 -5.16 -4.31 12.99
C LEU A 140 -6.39 -4.55 13.88
N LEU A 141 -7.15 -5.63 13.62
CA LEU A 141 -8.27 -6.07 14.47
C LEU A 141 -7.82 -6.55 15.86
N GLY A 142 -6.54 -6.84 16.06
CA GLY A 142 -5.98 -7.16 17.38
C GLY A 142 -5.50 -5.93 18.15
N LYS A 143 -5.26 -4.81 17.45
CA LYS A 143 -4.66 -3.60 18.00
C LYS A 143 -5.66 -2.47 18.24
N TYR A 144 -6.73 -2.42 17.45
CA TYR A 144 -7.71 -1.34 17.48
C TYR A 144 -9.12 -1.86 17.68
N GLU A 145 -9.91 -1.10 18.43
CA GLU A 145 -11.35 -1.26 18.54
C GLU A 145 -12.04 -0.44 17.45
N PHE A 146 -13.08 -1.01 16.83
CA PHE A 146 -13.80 -0.37 15.74
C PHE A 146 -15.24 -0.11 16.16
N SER A 147 -15.60 1.17 16.27
CA SER A 147 -16.96 1.60 16.56
C SER A 147 -17.90 1.29 15.39
N ARG A 148 -19.21 1.44 15.63
CA ARG A 148 -20.21 1.35 14.54
C ARG A 148 -19.95 2.38 13.44
N GLN A 149 -19.47 3.57 13.80
CA GLN A 149 -19.14 4.62 12.83
C GLN A 149 -17.92 4.23 11.98
N ASP A 150 -16.91 3.60 12.56
CA ASP A 150 -15.73 3.14 11.82
C ASP A 150 -16.12 2.06 10.82
N LYS A 151 -16.95 1.09 11.25
CA LYS A 151 -17.48 0.05 10.34
C LYS A 151 -18.28 0.65 9.18
N TYR A 152 -19.08 1.68 9.44
CA TYR A 152 -19.78 2.41 8.38
C TYR A 152 -18.79 3.05 7.39
N LYS A 153 -17.78 3.78 7.88
CA LYS A 153 -16.75 4.40 7.02
C LYS A 153 -15.96 3.38 6.20
N ILE A 154 -15.60 2.24 6.81
CA ILE A 154 -14.91 1.14 6.12
C ILE A 154 -15.78 0.60 4.98
N LEU A 155 -17.06 0.32 5.23
CA LEU A 155 -17.97 -0.18 4.21
C LEU A 155 -18.19 0.84 3.09
N GLU A 156 -18.43 2.11 3.45
CA GLU A 156 -18.60 3.18 2.47
C GLU A 156 -17.38 3.33 1.57
N SER A 157 -16.17 3.37 2.16
CA SER A 157 -14.92 3.44 1.40
C SER A 157 -14.70 2.18 0.55
N LEU A 158 -14.99 0.99 1.07
CA LEU A 158 -14.88 -0.26 0.33
C LEU A 158 -15.74 -0.24 -0.94
N LEU A 159 -17.01 0.16 -0.82
CA LEU A 159 -17.94 0.24 -1.97
C LEU A 159 -17.41 1.23 -3.01
N LYS A 160 -17.05 2.45 -2.59
CA LYS A 160 -16.53 3.49 -3.49
C LYS A 160 -15.20 3.10 -4.15
N LYS A 161 -14.29 2.41 -3.44
CA LYS A 161 -13.00 1.94 -4.01
C LYS A 161 -13.18 0.75 -4.96
N SER A 162 -14.31 0.03 -4.85
CA SER A 162 -14.61 -1.14 -5.67
C SER A 162 -15.29 -0.81 -7.00
N GLU A 163 -15.74 0.43 -7.18
CA GLU A 163 -16.29 0.94 -8.45
C GLU A 163 -15.36 0.63 -9.64
N GLY A 164 -15.89 -0.05 -10.66
CA GLY A 164 -15.14 -0.39 -11.88
C GLY A 164 -14.05 -1.46 -11.68
N LYS A 165 -14.03 -2.18 -10.54
CA LYS A 165 -13.06 -3.24 -10.23
C LYS A 165 -13.56 -4.66 -10.52
N GLN A 166 -14.76 -4.79 -11.09
CA GLN A 166 -15.45 -6.07 -11.40
C GLN A 166 -15.71 -6.91 -10.15
N LEU A 167 -16.16 -6.26 -9.07
CA LEU A 167 -16.40 -6.88 -7.78
C LEU A 167 -17.89 -7.05 -7.44
N ASP A 168 -18.81 -6.70 -8.34
CA ASP A 168 -20.24 -6.57 -8.02
C ASP A 168 -20.83 -7.86 -7.42
N ASN A 169 -20.40 -9.03 -7.89
CA ASN A 169 -20.84 -10.33 -7.35
C ASN A 169 -20.24 -10.69 -5.98
N LEU A 170 -19.12 -10.06 -5.60
CA LEU A 170 -18.40 -10.27 -4.35
C LEU A 170 -18.67 -9.17 -3.32
N LEU A 171 -19.23 -8.02 -3.70
CA LEU A 171 -19.56 -6.92 -2.80
C LEU A 171 -20.87 -7.16 -2.05
N ASN A 172 -20.87 -8.19 -1.23
CA ASN A 172 -21.95 -8.49 -0.31
C ASN A 172 -21.39 -9.10 0.98
N VAL A 173 -22.25 -9.26 1.98
CA VAL A 173 -21.91 -9.77 3.31
C VAL A 173 -21.16 -11.11 3.29
N LYS A 174 -21.43 -11.99 2.32
CA LYS A 174 -20.78 -13.30 2.19
C LYS A 174 -19.65 -13.35 1.16
N GLY A 175 -19.33 -12.23 0.51
CA GLY A 175 -18.30 -12.20 -0.54
C GLY A 175 -16.93 -12.67 -0.07
N ILE A 176 -16.57 -12.35 1.18
CA ILE A 176 -15.33 -12.81 1.81
C ILE A 176 -15.32 -14.33 2.07
N ARG A 177 -16.47 -15.03 1.99
CA ARG A 177 -16.58 -16.47 2.18
C ARG A 177 -16.57 -17.26 0.87
N ASP A 178 -16.33 -16.60 -0.27
CA ASP A 178 -16.11 -17.29 -1.54
C ASP A 178 -14.91 -18.22 -1.41
N VAL A 179 -15.09 -19.50 -1.76
CA VAL A 179 -14.08 -20.56 -1.56
C VAL A 179 -12.76 -20.21 -2.25
N GLU A 180 -12.80 -19.60 -3.43
CA GLU A 180 -11.60 -19.24 -4.18
C GLU A 180 -10.87 -18.05 -3.52
N ILE A 181 -11.59 -17.14 -2.86
CA ILE A 181 -10.98 -16.06 -2.07
C ILE A 181 -10.24 -16.65 -0.86
N ILE A 182 -10.83 -17.63 -0.18
CA ILE A 182 -10.19 -18.32 0.96
C ILE A 182 -8.93 -19.04 0.49
N GLU A 183 -9.04 -19.85 -0.57
CA GLU A 183 -7.93 -20.61 -1.13
C GLU A 183 -6.77 -19.73 -1.59
N ARG A 184 -7.04 -18.63 -2.32
CA ARG A 184 -5.98 -17.71 -2.77
C ARG A 184 -5.33 -16.96 -1.61
N SER A 185 -6.10 -16.63 -0.57
CA SER A 185 -5.58 -15.99 0.64
C SER A 185 -4.73 -16.92 1.50
N SER A 186 -4.97 -18.24 1.45
CA SER A 186 -4.20 -19.22 2.24
C SER A 186 -2.87 -19.57 1.56
N GLN A 187 -2.82 -19.47 0.23
CA GLN A 187 -1.61 -19.72 -0.52
C GLN A 187 -0.48 -18.83 -0.03
N ARG A 188 0.64 -19.46 0.33
CA ARG A 188 1.88 -18.79 0.78
C ARG A 188 1.74 -18.01 2.09
N TYR A 189 0.62 -18.10 2.79
CA TYR A 189 0.47 -17.44 4.09
C TYR A 189 1.56 -17.84 5.09
N GLN A 190 2.02 -19.09 5.05
CA GLN A 190 3.13 -19.56 5.89
C GLN A 190 4.48 -18.90 5.58
N ASP A 191 4.70 -18.41 4.35
CA ASP A 191 5.94 -17.72 3.94
C ASP A 191 6.14 -16.43 4.76
N LEU A 192 5.04 -15.83 5.23
CA LEU A 192 5.05 -14.61 6.02
C LEU A 192 5.81 -14.76 7.35
N SER A 193 5.96 -15.98 7.87
CA SER A 193 6.68 -16.28 9.12
C SER A 193 8.12 -15.75 9.14
N SER A 194 8.73 -15.59 7.97
CA SER A 194 10.08 -15.01 7.82
C SER A 194 10.11 -13.48 7.95
N THR A 195 8.96 -12.82 7.82
CA THR A 195 8.83 -11.35 7.76
C THR A 195 8.07 -10.76 8.96
N VAL A 196 7.33 -11.59 9.70
CA VAL A 196 6.51 -11.15 10.83
C VAL A 196 6.95 -11.79 12.13
N LYS A 197 6.80 -11.05 13.25
CA LYS A 197 7.23 -11.53 14.58
C LYS A 197 6.44 -12.75 15.06
N SER A 198 5.16 -12.79 14.75
CA SER A 198 4.25 -13.87 15.11
C SER A 198 3.21 -14.03 14.01
N LEU A 199 3.06 -15.25 13.52
CA LEU A 199 2.08 -15.62 12.50
C LEU A 199 1.01 -16.52 13.13
N PRO A 200 -0.24 -16.06 13.31
CA PRO A 200 -1.34 -16.93 13.75
C PRO A 200 -1.68 -17.97 12.68
N LEU A 201 -2.37 -19.04 13.05
CA LEU A 201 -2.89 -20.00 12.07
C LEU A 201 -3.81 -19.28 11.06
N PHE A 202 -3.75 -19.70 9.80
CA PHE A 202 -4.51 -19.07 8.72
C PHE A 202 -6.00 -19.09 9.02
N GLU A 203 -6.53 -20.23 9.45
CA GLU A 203 -7.94 -20.45 9.71
C GLU A 203 -8.45 -19.50 10.80
N ASP A 204 -7.69 -19.34 11.88
CA ASP A 204 -8.06 -18.44 12.98
C ASP A 204 -8.02 -16.97 12.54
N ALA A 205 -6.97 -16.57 11.82
CA ALA A 205 -6.82 -15.21 11.32
C ALA A 205 -7.92 -14.87 10.31
N TYR A 206 -8.17 -15.77 9.36
CA TYR A 206 -9.18 -15.59 8.33
C TYR A 206 -10.58 -15.55 8.92
N GLU A 207 -10.89 -16.41 9.90
CA GLU A 207 -12.19 -16.41 10.56
C GLU A 207 -12.46 -15.08 11.24
N LYS A 208 -11.48 -14.51 11.94
CA LYS A 208 -11.60 -13.17 12.56
C LYS A 208 -11.81 -12.08 11.51
N VAL A 209 -11.05 -12.12 10.42
CA VAL A 209 -11.17 -11.17 9.29
C VAL A 209 -12.54 -11.24 8.64
N ALA A 210 -13.06 -12.45 8.42
CA ALA A 210 -14.35 -12.68 7.79
C ALA A 210 -15.52 -12.30 8.71
N CYS A 211 -15.47 -12.67 10.00
CA CYS A 211 -16.44 -12.23 11.00
C CYS A 211 -16.55 -10.69 11.07
N PHE A 212 -15.40 -9.99 11.04
CA PHE A 212 -15.42 -8.53 11.05
C PHE A 212 -16.08 -7.96 9.80
N TYR A 213 -15.72 -8.47 8.62
CA TYR A 213 -16.31 -8.06 7.35
C TYR A 213 -17.83 -8.30 7.31
N GLU A 214 -18.27 -9.47 7.77
CA GLU A 214 -19.69 -9.83 7.87
C GLU A 214 -20.46 -8.91 8.83
N SER A 215 -19.77 -8.36 9.83
CA SER A 215 -20.34 -7.42 10.80
C SER A 215 -20.43 -5.96 10.31
N LEU A 216 -19.92 -5.64 9.12
CA LEU A 216 -20.10 -4.32 8.51
C LEU A 216 -21.59 -4.07 8.24
N PRO A 217 -22.07 -2.81 8.22
CA PRO A 217 -23.48 -2.49 8.10
C PRO A 217 -24.00 -2.57 6.65
N TRP A 218 -23.94 -3.77 6.07
CA TRP A 218 -24.30 -4.08 4.68
C TRP A 218 -25.75 -3.71 4.31
N ASP A 219 -26.63 -3.71 5.29
CA ASP A 219 -28.05 -3.37 5.15
C ASP A 219 -28.30 -1.89 4.86
N ILE A 220 -27.37 -1.00 5.22
CA ILE A 220 -27.52 0.46 5.03
C ILE A 220 -27.40 0.88 3.55
N PHE A 221 -26.69 0.09 2.73
CA PHE A 221 -26.35 0.43 1.34
C PHE A 221 -27.10 -0.44 0.30
N LYS A 222 -28.18 -1.13 0.72
CA LYS A 222 -29.04 -1.93 -0.16
C LYS A 222 -29.98 -1.09 -1.01
#